data_AF-A0A7W8HLW1-F1
#
_entry.id   AF-A0A7W8HLW1-F1
#
_cell.length_a   1.000
_cell.length_b   1.000
_cell.length_c   1.000
_cell.angle_alpha   90.00
_cell.angle_beta   90.00
_cell.angle_gamma   90.00
#
_symmetry.space_group_name_H-M   'P 1'
#
loop_
_entity.id
_entity.type
_entity.pdbx_description
1 polymer ?
#
loop_
_entity_poly.entity_id
_entity_poly.type
_entity_poly.pdbx_seq_one_letter_code
_entity_poly.pdbx_strand_id
1 'polypeptide(L)'
;MKISIGYSDSEDRLWLRTQRSRLLWWITRRVALRLVARWAEMIERDPWAGTASTPRPPQDPGRMQQVHHRAVAATRTEGIAPVERPAPGVTLENCLLASVQLSVHPRGMSITLKAAAREESWLMSPDECHGMLDALLARCRRSGWLEAALPEWLTGQPADETPPAASGGGDPAVGA
;
A
#
# COMPACT_ATOMS: atom_id res chain seq x y z
N MET A 1 -15.15 5.07 -2.68
CA MET A 1 -14.73 5.32 -4.08
C MET A 1 -14.28 4.00 -4.70
N LYS A 2 -14.52 3.75 -6.00
CA LYS A 2 -14.09 2.50 -6.66
C LYS A 2 -12.85 2.74 -7.54
N ILE A 3 -11.72 2.20 -7.10
CA ILE A 3 -10.44 2.21 -7.82
C ILE A 3 -10.09 0.78 -8.23
N SER A 4 -9.67 0.60 -9.48
CA SER A 4 -9.10 -0.65 -9.97
C SER A 4 -7.60 -0.49 -10.19
N ILE A 5 -6.84 -1.51 -9.77
CA ILE A 5 -5.39 -1.62 -9.98
C ILE A 5 -5.10 -2.90 -10.75
N GLY A 6 -4.34 -2.79 -11.83
CA GLY A 6 -3.83 -3.94 -12.56
C GLY A 6 -2.37 -3.81 -12.93
N TYR A 7 -1.88 -4.87 -13.56
CA TYR A 7 -0.51 -5.01 -14.04
C TYR A 7 -0.57 -5.41 -15.52
N SER A 8 0.38 -4.92 -16.31
CA SER A 8 0.55 -5.28 -17.71
C SER A 8 1.90 -5.95 -17.90
N ASP A 9 1.90 -7.24 -18.22
CA ASP A 9 3.12 -8.01 -18.47
C ASP A 9 3.89 -7.49 -19.68
N SER A 10 3.18 -7.01 -20.71
CA SER A 10 3.81 -6.51 -21.95
C SER A 10 4.53 -5.17 -21.79
N GLU A 11 4.09 -4.37 -20.81
CA GLU A 11 4.62 -3.01 -20.57
C GLU A 11 5.51 -2.95 -19.32
N ASP A 12 5.55 -4.01 -18.51
CA ASP A 12 6.17 -4.06 -17.17
C ASP A 12 5.73 -2.85 -16.31
N ARG A 13 4.40 -2.60 -16.29
CA ARG A 13 3.81 -1.42 -15.63
C ARG A 13 2.52 -1.77 -14.90
N LEU A 14 2.31 -1.08 -13.78
CA LEU A 14 1.02 -1.06 -13.12
C LEU A 14 0.12 -0.02 -13.79
N TRP A 15 -1.18 -0.17 -13.62
CA TRP A 15 -2.13 0.86 -14.00
C TRP A 15 -3.19 1.08 -12.91
N LEU A 16 -3.65 2.33 -12.78
CA LEU A 16 -4.77 2.72 -11.93
C LEU A 16 -5.89 3.33 -12.78
N ARG A 17 -7.14 3.06 -12.38
CA ARG A 17 -8.29 3.81 -12.89
C ARG A 17 -9.39 3.90 -11.84
N THR A 18 -10.18 4.96 -11.93
CA THR A 18 -11.46 5.03 -11.22
C THR A 18 -12.59 4.66 -12.17
N GLN A 19 -13.73 4.22 -11.64
CA GLN A 19 -14.90 3.93 -12.48
C GLN A 19 -15.49 5.19 -13.16
N ARG A 20 -15.23 6.37 -12.60
CA ARG A 20 -15.77 7.65 -13.09
C ARG A 20 -14.87 8.34 -14.11
N SER A 21 -13.61 7.91 -14.20
CA SER A 21 -12.60 8.52 -15.07
C SER A 21 -12.34 7.65 -16.28
N ARG A 22 -12.14 8.30 -17.44
CA ARG A 22 -11.62 7.63 -18.65
C ARG A 22 -10.09 7.52 -18.63
N LEU A 23 -9.42 8.13 -17.64
CA LEU A 23 -7.98 8.11 -17.55
C LEU A 23 -7.48 6.75 -17.05
N LEU A 24 -6.54 6.17 -17.78
CA LEU A 24 -5.77 5.00 -17.37
C LEU A 24 -4.36 5.46 -16.99
N TRP A 25 -4.09 5.48 -15.70
CA TRP A 25 -2.84 5.97 -15.14
C TRP A 25 -1.80 4.86 -15.10
N TRP A 26 -0.83 4.92 -16.00
CA TRP A 26 0.30 4.00 -16.03
C TRP A 26 1.36 4.40 -15.01
N ILE A 27 1.78 3.42 -14.20
CA ILE A 27 2.75 3.59 -13.12
C ILE A 27 3.95 2.69 -13.40
N THR A 28 5.11 3.32 -13.48
CA THR A 28 6.38 2.59 -13.60
C THR A 28 6.78 1.96 -12.27
N ARG A 29 7.59 0.90 -12.33
CA ARG A 29 8.16 0.24 -11.16
C ARG A 29 8.74 1.22 -10.13
N ARG A 30 9.59 2.15 -10.57
CA ARG A 30 10.24 3.14 -9.70
C ARG A 30 9.22 4.03 -8.98
N VAL A 31 8.16 4.46 -9.67
CA VAL A 31 7.12 5.30 -9.07
C VAL A 31 6.30 4.48 -8.07
N ALA A 32 5.91 3.26 -8.42
CA ALA A 32 5.13 2.39 -7.55
C ALA A 32 5.86 2.10 -6.22
N LEU A 33 7.13 1.71 -6.28
CA LEU A 33 7.92 1.39 -5.08
C LEU A 33 8.11 2.59 -4.15
N ARG A 34 8.43 3.76 -4.73
CA ARG A 34 8.54 5.02 -3.96
C ARG A 34 7.21 5.43 -3.35
N LEU A 35 6.12 5.22 -4.08
CA LEU A 35 4.77 5.53 -3.62
C LEU A 35 4.39 4.65 -2.43
N VAL A 36 4.61 3.33 -2.50
CA VAL A 36 4.34 2.40 -1.38
C VAL A 36 5.11 2.82 -0.14
N ALA A 37 6.42 3.03 -0.24
CA ALA A 37 7.25 3.42 0.90
C ALA A 37 6.79 4.75 1.51
N ARG A 38 6.60 5.78 0.67
CA ARG A 38 6.19 7.11 1.15
C ARG A 38 4.79 7.11 1.76
N TRP A 39 3.88 6.33 1.22
CA TRP A 39 2.52 6.20 1.74
C TRP A 39 2.52 5.48 3.09
N ALA A 40 3.32 4.42 3.24
CA ALA A 40 3.49 3.72 4.51
C ALA A 40 4.04 4.66 5.59
N GLU A 41 5.10 5.43 5.30
CA GLU A 41 5.63 6.45 6.20
C GLU A 41 4.57 7.49 6.62
N MET A 42 3.69 7.88 5.69
CA MET A 42 2.63 8.86 5.99
C MET A 42 1.58 8.28 6.93
N ILE A 43 1.18 7.02 6.75
CA ILE A 43 0.25 6.33 7.65
C ILE A 43 0.88 6.10 9.02
N GLU A 44 2.16 5.77 9.05
CA GLU A 44 2.94 5.61 10.28
C GLU A 44 2.98 6.91 11.08
N ARG A 45 3.06 8.06 10.45
CA ARG A 45 2.94 9.33 11.20
C ARG A 45 1.56 9.55 11.87
N ASP A 46 0.61 8.63 11.68
CA ASP A 46 -0.77 8.66 12.14
C ASP A 46 -1.38 10.06 11.98
N PRO A 47 -1.53 10.46 10.71
CA PRO A 47 -1.81 11.85 10.39
C PRO A 47 -3.24 12.27 10.79
N TRP A 48 -4.05 11.30 11.21
CA TRP A 48 -5.45 11.46 11.63
C TRP A 48 -5.62 11.44 13.15
N ALA A 49 -4.56 11.13 13.92
CA ALA A 49 -4.59 11.14 15.39
C ALA A 49 -4.84 12.51 16.01
N GLY A 50 -4.79 13.60 15.24
CA GLY A 50 -5.01 14.99 15.67
C GLY A 50 -6.39 15.32 16.25
N THR A 51 -7.22 14.31 16.54
CA THR A 51 -8.47 14.45 17.32
C THR A 51 -8.34 13.94 18.76
N ALA A 52 -7.23 13.32 19.16
CA ALA A 52 -6.99 12.86 20.52
C ALA A 52 -5.95 13.74 21.22
N SER A 53 -6.37 14.45 22.27
CA SER A 53 -5.56 15.39 23.07
C SER A 53 -4.49 14.74 23.98
N THR A 54 -3.98 13.56 23.65
CA THR A 54 -3.04 12.81 24.51
C THR A 54 -1.70 12.58 23.82
N PRO A 55 -0.56 12.80 24.52
CA PRO A 55 0.77 12.48 24.02
C PRO A 55 0.84 10.99 23.70
N ARG A 56 1.17 10.63 22.45
CA ARG A 56 1.11 9.25 22.01
C ARG A 56 2.44 8.53 22.32
N PRO A 57 2.40 7.33 22.94
CA PRO A 57 3.58 6.47 23.02
C PRO A 57 4.09 6.10 21.61
N PRO A 58 5.34 5.61 21.47
CA PRO A 58 5.82 5.07 20.21
C PRO A 58 4.80 4.10 19.63
N GLN A 59 4.57 4.17 18.32
CA GLN A 59 3.63 3.28 17.68
C GLN A 59 4.08 1.85 17.83
N ASP A 60 3.32 1.12 18.61
CA ASP A 60 3.39 -0.34 18.63
C ASP A 60 3.06 -0.86 17.22
N PRO A 61 4.03 -1.52 16.53
CA PRO A 61 3.82 -2.12 15.22
C PRO A 61 2.64 -3.08 15.20
N GLY A 62 2.39 -3.81 16.29
CA GLY A 62 1.27 -4.74 16.42
C GLY A 62 -0.08 -4.02 16.37
N ARG A 63 -0.21 -2.88 17.06
CA ARG A 63 -1.42 -2.05 17.00
C ARG A 63 -1.65 -1.47 15.61
N MET A 64 -0.60 -1.02 14.94
CA MET A 64 -0.69 -0.53 13.56
C MET A 64 -1.13 -1.61 12.58
N GLN A 65 -0.58 -2.81 12.70
CA GLN A 65 -0.95 -3.96 11.89
C GLN A 65 -2.43 -4.31 12.07
N GLN A 66 -2.94 -4.28 13.31
CA GLN A 66 -4.37 -4.51 13.58
C GLN A 66 -5.26 -3.45 12.94
N VAL A 67 -4.91 -2.17 13.06
CA VAL A 67 -5.65 -1.07 12.41
C VAL A 67 -5.66 -1.25 10.89
N HIS A 68 -4.50 -1.53 10.30
CA HIS A 68 -4.37 -1.77 8.88
C HIS A 68 -5.22 -2.97 8.43
N HIS A 69 -5.14 -4.11 9.12
CA HIS A 69 -5.91 -5.29 8.76
C HIS A 69 -7.43 -5.05 8.85
N ARG A 70 -7.89 -4.34 9.89
CA ARG A 70 -9.31 -3.97 10.03
C ARG A 70 -9.78 -3.07 8.89
N ALA A 71 -8.99 -2.06 8.54
CA ALA A 71 -9.30 -1.14 7.45
C ALA A 71 -9.32 -1.84 6.08
N VAL A 72 -8.36 -2.73 5.83
CA VAL A 72 -8.32 -3.55 4.61
C VAL A 72 -9.55 -4.47 4.52
N ALA A 73 -9.96 -5.08 5.63
CA ALA A 73 -11.16 -5.91 5.67
C ALA A 73 -12.43 -5.10 5.36
N ALA A 74 -12.55 -3.88 5.88
CA ALA A 74 -13.68 -2.98 5.58
C ALA A 74 -13.71 -2.60 4.08
N THR A 75 -12.56 -2.23 3.50
CA THR A 75 -12.49 -1.73 2.11
C THR A 75 -12.60 -2.79 1.03
N ARG A 76 -12.20 -4.03 1.31
CA ARG A 76 -12.43 -5.18 0.42
C ARG A 76 -13.92 -5.42 0.17
N THR A 77 -14.76 -5.00 1.12
CA THR A 77 -16.22 -5.09 1.05
C THR A 77 -16.83 -3.95 0.23
N GLU A 78 -16.16 -2.79 0.12
CA GLU A 78 -16.78 -1.55 -0.37
C GLU A 78 -16.23 -0.97 -1.67
N GLY A 79 -14.98 -1.23 -2.11
CA GLY A 79 -14.49 -0.44 -3.25
C GLY A 79 -13.23 -0.80 -4.02
N ILE A 80 -12.35 -1.68 -3.54
CA ILE A 80 -11.16 -2.07 -4.31
C ILE A 80 -11.45 -3.38 -5.03
N ALA A 81 -12.14 -3.27 -6.15
CA ALA A 81 -12.57 -4.42 -6.94
C ALA A 81 -11.39 -5.05 -7.71
N PRO A 82 -11.40 -6.39 -7.92
CA PRO A 82 -10.51 -7.03 -8.88
C PRO A 82 -10.68 -6.40 -10.27
N VAL A 83 -9.61 -6.46 -11.07
CA VAL A 83 -9.48 -5.88 -12.42
C VAL A 83 -10.79 -5.97 -13.20
N GLU A 84 -11.55 -4.87 -13.23
CA GLU A 84 -12.65 -4.75 -14.16
C GLU A 84 -12.01 -4.43 -15.53
N ARG A 85 -12.34 -5.17 -16.58
CA ARG A 85 -12.05 -4.72 -17.94
C ARG A 85 -13.02 -3.57 -18.27
N PRO A 86 -12.57 -2.53 -18.99
CA PRO A 86 -13.50 -1.52 -19.48
C PRO A 86 -14.62 -2.19 -20.30
N ALA A 87 -15.82 -1.64 -20.21
CA ALA A 87 -16.94 -2.12 -21.01
C ALA A 87 -16.61 -2.01 -22.51
N PRO A 88 -17.12 -2.93 -23.35
CA PRO A 88 -16.92 -2.86 -24.80
C PRO A 88 -17.31 -1.48 -25.34
N GLY A 89 -16.44 -0.86 -26.14
CA GLY A 89 -16.66 0.47 -26.72
C GLY A 89 -16.22 1.66 -25.85
N VAL A 90 -15.68 1.45 -24.64
CA VAL A 90 -15.08 2.51 -23.84
C VAL A 90 -13.61 2.70 -24.20
N THR A 91 -13.28 3.81 -24.85
CA THR A 91 -11.91 4.24 -25.08
C THR A 91 -11.32 4.87 -23.82
N LEU A 92 -10.23 4.30 -23.31
CA LEU A 92 -9.48 4.84 -22.18
C LEU A 92 -8.36 5.77 -22.68
N GLU A 93 -8.14 6.86 -21.95
CA GLU A 93 -7.07 7.82 -22.19
C GLU A 93 -5.84 7.41 -21.38
N ASN A 94 -4.79 6.97 -22.07
CA ASN A 94 -3.54 6.54 -21.43
C ASN A 94 -2.74 7.73 -20.89
N CYS A 95 -2.44 7.73 -19.60
CA CYS A 95 -1.65 8.76 -18.94
C CYS A 95 -0.45 8.12 -18.24
N LEU A 96 0.77 8.40 -18.69
CA LEU A 96 1.96 8.01 -17.94
C LEU A 96 2.14 8.93 -16.73
N LEU A 97 2.10 8.33 -15.54
CA LEU A 97 2.20 9.06 -14.28
C LEU A 97 3.61 9.67 -14.14
N ALA A 98 3.68 11.00 -14.14
CA ALA A 98 4.91 11.75 -14.00
C ALA A 98 5.21 12.07 -12.52
N SER A 99 4.19 12.40 -11.74
CA SER A 99 4.34 12.66 -10.31
C SER A 99 3.08 12.33 -9.53
N VAL A 100 3.27 12.04 -8.23
CA VAL A 100 2.20 11.82 -7.26
C VAL A 100 2.43 12.77 -6.10
N GLN A 101 1.39 13.49 -5.71
CA GLN A 101 1.38 14.28 -4.48
C GLN A 101 0.42 13.64 -3.49
N LEU A 102 0.89 13.46 -2.27
CA LEU A 102 0.10 12.96 -1.15
C LEU A 102 -0.04 14.09 -0.14
N SER A 103 -1.27 14.45 0.20
CA SER A 103 -1.55 15.46 1.22
C SER A 103 -2.51 14.90 2.26
N VAL A 104 -2.17 15.10 3.53
CA VAL A 104 -3.01 14.71 4.66
C VAL A 104 -4.12 15.72 4.85
N HIS A 105 -5.32 15.23 5.14
CA HIS A 105 -6.46 16.03 5.59
C HIS A 105 -7.05 15.45 6.88
N PRO A 106 -7.79 16.24 7.68
CA PRO A 106 -8.45 15.74 8.89
C PRO A 106 -9.41 14.56 8.64
N ARG A 107 -9.95 14.44 7.42
CA ARG A 107 -10.92 13.40 7.03
C ARG A 107 -10.30 12.25 6.23
N GLY A 108 -8.99 12.25 6.00
CA GLY A 108 -8.36 11.26 5.13
C GLY A 108 -7.10 11.76 4.43
N MET A 109 -6.82 11.25 3.24
CA MET A 109 -5.66 11.65 2.43
C MET A 109 -6.11 11.98 1.02
N SER A 110 -5.60 13.07 0.47
CA SER A 110 -5.73 13.35 -0.95
C SER A 110 -4.52 12.83 -1.71
N ILE A 111 -4.76 12.06 -2.76
CA ILE A 111 -3.78 11.70 -3.76
C ILE A 111 -4.04 12.51 -5.03
N THR A 112 -3.02 13.20 -5.51
CA THR A 112 -3.06 13.92 -6.77
C THR A 112 -2.08 13.28 -7.74
N LEU A 113 -2.61 12.76 -8.83
CA LEU A 113 -1.88 12.16 -9.93
C LEU A 113 -1.65 13.22 -11.01
N LYS A 114 -0.41 13.38 -11.48
CA LYS A 114 -0.08 14.32 -12.55
C LYS A 114 0.66 13.64 -13.69
N ALA A 115 0.22 13.93 -14.91
CA ALA A 115 0.88 13.62 -16.18
C ALA A 115 0.99 14.92 -17.00
N ALA A 116 1.68 14.88 -18.14
CA ALA A 116 2.08 16.07 -18.92
C ALA A 116 0.95 17.10 -19.18
N ALA A 117 -0.30 16.66 -19.38
CA ALA A 117 -1.44 17.55 -19.63
C ALA A 117 -2.70 17.15 -18.83
N ARG A 118 -2.54 16.33 -17.79
CA ARG A 118 -3.65 15.74 -17.02
C ARG A 118 -3.33 15.74 -15.54
N GLU A 119 -4.31 16.09 -14.74
CA GLU A 119 -4.26 16.05 -13.29
C GLU A 119 -5.56 15.45 -12.78
N GLU A 120 -5.48 14.49 -11.87
CA GLU A 120 -6.65 13.91 -11.21
C GLU A 120 -6.37 13.81 -9.71
N SER A 121 -7.30 14.31 -8.90
CA SER A 121 -7.20 14.29 -7.45
C SER A 121 -8.31 13.45 -6.84
N TRP A 122 -7.95 12.56 -5.92
CA TRP A 122 -8.88 11.74 -5.16
C TRP A 122 -8.72 12.02 -3.68
N LEU A 123 -9.83 12.17 -2.97
CA LEU A 123 -9.87 12.18 -1.53
C LEU A 123 -10.29 10.79 -1.06
N MET A 124 -9.46 10.15 -0.25
CA MET A 124 -9.70 8.83 0.32
C MET A 124 -9.90 8.94 1.82
N SER A 125 -10.87 8.20 2.36
CA SER A 125 -10.99 8.01 3.81
C SER A 125 -9.75 7.29 4.37
N PRO A 126 -9.53 7.29 5.69
CA PRO A 126 -8.44 6.54 6.30
C PRO A 126 -8.48 5.05 5.89
N ASP A 127 -9.67 4.43 5.92
CA ASP A 127 -9.80 3.02 5.53
C ASP A 127 -9.43 2.80 4.05
N GLU A 128 -9.90 3.67 3.16
CA GLU A 128 -9.54 3.64 1.73
C GLU A 128 -8.04 3.81 1.50
N CYS A 129 -7.35 4.58 2.35
CA CYS A 129 -5.89 4.72 2.28
C CYS A 129 -5.18 3.41 2.60
N HIS A 130 -5.60 2.71 3.67
CA HIS A 130 -5.05 1.41 4.03
C HIS A 130 -5.33 0.36 2.95
N GLY A 131 -6.56 0.31 2.44
CA GLY A 131 -6.93 -0.59 1.35
C GLY A 131 -6.14 -0.35 0.06
N MET A 132 -5.96 0.93 -0.32
CA MET A 132 -5.22 1.30 -1.52
C MET A 132 -3.73 0.95 -1.41
N LEU A 133 -3.13 1.19 -0.24
CA LEU A 133 -1.76 0.79 0.06
C LEU A 133 -1.60 -0.74 -0.03
N ASP A 134 -2.50 -1.52 0.60
CA ASP A 134 -2.47 -2.99 0.53
C ASP A 134 -2.60 -3.49 -0.91
N ALA A 135 -3.54 -2.94 -1.68
CA ALA A 135 -3.75 -3.34 -3.06
C ALA A 135 -2.52 -3.05 -3.95
N LEU A 136 -1.90 -1.87 -3.78
CA LEU A 136 -0.68 -1.51 -4.51
C LEU A 136 0.50 -2.40 -4.10
N LEU A 137 0.65 -2.66 -2.81
CA LEU A 137 1.68 -3.53 -2.26
C LEU A 137 1.54 -4.97 -2.76
N ALA A 138 0.33 -5.52 -2.72
CA ALA A 138 0.04 -6.86 -3.22
C ALA A 138 0.35 -7.00 -4.72
N ARG A 139 0.19 -5.92 -5.50
CA ARG A 139 0.58 -5.90 -6.91
C ARG A 139 2.09 -5.88 -7.09
N CYS A 140 2.80 -5.03 -6.35
CA CYS A 140 4.26 -5.00 -6.37
C CYS A 140 4.88 -6.34 -5.92
N ARG A 141 4.28 -7.03 -4.94
CA ARG A 141 4.67 -8.39 -4.52
C ARG A 141 4.53 -9.38 -5.66
N ARG A 142 3.35 -9.43 -6.29
CA ARG A 142 3.05 -10.38 -7.38
C ARG A 142 3.91 -10.16 -8.63
N SER A 143 4.33 -8.93 -8.90
CA SER A 143 5.24 -8.61 -10.00
C SER A 143 6.72 -8.80 -9.65
N GLY A 144 7.05 -9.27 -8.44
CA GLY A 144 8.44 -9.45 -8.00
C GLY A 144 9.22 -8.14 -7.85
N TRP A 145 8.53 -7.01 -7.67
CA TRP A 145 9.17 -5.69 -7.70
C TRP A 145 9.74 -5.24 -6.36
N LEU A 146 9.28 -5.81 -5.25
CA LEU A 146 9.69 -5.39 -3.91
C LEU A 146 11.14 -5.78 -3.63
N GLU A 147 11.99 -4.76 -3.57
CA GLU A 147 13.41 -4.89 -3.21
C GLU A 147 13.76 -4.13 -1.92
N ALA A 148 12.83 -3.30 -1.40
CA ALA A 148 13.08 -2.41 -0.27
C ALA A 148 12.50 -2.97 1.04
N ALA A 149 13.18 -2.67 2.15
CA ALA A 149 12.65 -2.87 3.50
C ALA A 149 11.40 -2.01 3.68
N LEU A 150 10.27 -2.67 3.96
CA LEU A 150 9.01 -2.02 4.32
C LEU A 150 8.81 -2.13 5.84
N PRO A 151 8.03 -1.23 6.45
CA PRO A 151 7.74 -1.31 7.88
C PRO A 151 7.12 -2.65 8.27
N GLU A 152 7.50 -3.17 9.44
CA GLU A 152 7.06 -4.48 9.96
C GLU A 152 5.54 -4.61 10.01
N TRP A 153 4.84 -3.54 10.42
CA TRP A 153 3.38 -3.54 10.51
C TRP A 153 2.69 -3.76 9.16
N LEU A 154 3.37 -3.50 8.05
CA LEU A 154 2.87 -3.66 6.67
C LEU A 154 3.30 -4.99 6.02
N THR A 155 4.41 -5.57 6.47
CA THR A 155 4.90 -6.87 5.98
C THR A 155 4.39 -8.04 6.79
N GLY A 156 4.08 -7.82 8.07
CA GLY A 156 3.77 -8.88 9.02
C GLY A 156 4.97 -9.79 9.33
N GLN A 157 6.18 -9.41 8.92
CA GLN A 157 7.41 -10.08 9.34
C GLN A 157 8.03 -9.30 10.50
N PRO A 158 8.35 -9.95 11.64
CA PRO A 158 9.22 -9.34 12.63
C PRO A 158 10.58 -9.07 11.96
N ALA A 159 11.16 -7.87 12.14
CA ALA A 159 12.53 -7.67 11.71
C ALA A 159 13.43 -8.61 12.53
N ASP A 160 14.24 -9.39 11.83
CA ASP A 160 15.25 -10.29 12.40
C ASP A 160 14.72 -11.28 13.44
N GLU A 161 14.16 -12.40 12.95
CA GLU A 161 14.40 -13.67 13.62
C GLU A 161 15.88 -14.04 13.36
N THR A 162 16.80 -13.43 14.13
CA THR A 162 18.15 -13.97 14.25
C THR A 162 17.99 -15.43 14.68
N PRO A 163 18.42 -16.41 13.87
CA PRO A 163 18.24 -17.81 14.25
C PRO A 163 18.92 -18.03 15.60
N PRO A 164 18.28 -18.71 16.56
CA PRO A 164 18.91 -19.01 17.83
C PRO A 164 20.22 -19.74 17.53
N ALA A 165 21.32 -19.19 18.03
CA ALA A 165 22.63 -19.83 17.98
C ALA A 165 22.44 -21.28 18.40
N ALA A 166 22.83 -22.20 17.51
CA ALA A 166 22.76 -23.63 17.76
C ALA A 166 23.48 -23.94 19.08
N SER A 167 22.72 -24.19 20.15
CA SER A 167 23.23 -24.78 21.38
C SER A 167 23.64 -26.21 21.05
N GLY A 168 24.90 -26.38 20.68
CA GLY A 168 25.52 -27.67 20.44
C GLY A 168 25.68 -28.47 21.74
N GLY A 169 25.54 -29.80 21.59
CA GLY A 169 26.09 -30.87 22.43
C GLY A 169 25.66 -30.88 23.90
N GLY A 170 24.96 -31.88 24.43
CA GLY A 170 25.21 -33.31 24.23
C GLY A 170 26.05 -33.84 25.40
N ASP A 171 25.42 -34.71 26.20
CA ASP A 171 25.95 -35.58 27.27
C ASP A 171 26.20 -35.00 28.69
N PRO A 172 25.81 -35.73 29.75
CA PRO A 172 26.48 -36.98 30.08
C PRO A 172 25.58 -38.18 30.45
N ALA A 173 25.90 -39.33 29.86
CA ALA A 173 25.70 -40.65 30.43
C ALA A 173 26.33 -40.74 31.83
N VAL A 174 25.51 -41.02 32.84
CA VAL A 174 25.97 -41.49 34.16
C VAL A 174 25.51 -42.93 34.29
N GLY A 175 26.46 -43.84 34.08
CA GLY A 175 26.38 -45.21 34.57
C GLY A 175 27.09 -45.30 35.92
N ALA A 176 26.40 -45.85 36.91
CA ALA A 176 26.92 -46.66 38.00
C ALA A 176 25.74 -47.31 38.72
#